data_AF-A0A417EB16-F1
#
_entry.id   AF-A0A417EB16-F1
#
_cell.length_a   1.000
_cell.length_b   1.000
_cell.length_c   1.000
_cell.angle_alpha   90.00
_cell.angle_beta   90.00
_cell.angle_gamma   90.00
#
_symmetry.space_group_name_H-M   'P 1'
#
loop_
_entity.id
_entity.type
_entity.pdbx_description
1 polymer ?
#
loop_
_entity_poly.entity_id
_entity_poly.type
_entity_poly.pdbx_seq_one_letter_code
_entity_poly.pdbx_strand_id
1 'polypeptide(L)'
;MERKVMKKSKGKKGNGGFSLVELIIVIAIMAVLVGVLAPQYLSYIHKAKVAADQANLKNYYTEIQLDYASTGVYNPQVPLVDNIGEGGYELREIHFLSGQTVKLKAGYYAVTENTRGQGGYNICYYCDLCTAADADEQTKQKHLDTCVITFL
;
A
#
# COMPACT_ATOMS: atom_id res chain seq x y z
N MET A 1 -5.92 -79.59 -27.80
CA MET A 1 -6.54 -78.43 -27.12
C MET A 1 -5.73 -78.13 -25.87
N GLU A 2 -4.90 -77.10 -25.87
CA GLU A 2 -4.19 -76.65 -24.66
C GLU A 2 -4.49 -75.16 -24.45
N ARG A 3 -5.20 -74.84 -23.37
CA ARG A 3 -5.48 -73.44 -22.99
C ARG A 3 -4.32 -72.93 -22.14
N LYS A 4 -3.49 -72.04 -22.71
CA LYS A 4 -2.53 -71.24 -21.93
C LYS A 4 -3.29 -70.29 -21.00
N VAL A 5 -3.22 -70.54 -19.71
CA VAL A 5 -3.73 -69.61 -18.68
C VAL A 5 -2.78 -68.42 -18.61
N MET A 6 -3.27 -67.24 -19.02
CA MET A 6 -2.51 -65.98 -18.96
C MET A 6 -2.41 -65.52 -17.49
N LYS A 7 -1.22 -65.64 -16.89
CA LYS A 7 -0.95 -65.17 -15.53
C LYS A 7 -0.78 -63.65 -15.55
N LYS A 8 -1.80 -62.91 -15.12
CA LYS A 8 -1.79 -61.44 -15.05
C LYS A 8 -0.81 -60.98 -13.95
N SER A 9 0.37 -60.50 -14.37
CA SER A 9 1.31 -59.82 -13.48
C SER A 9 0.66 -58.53 -12.95
N LYS A 10 0.34 -58.47 -11.66
CA LYS A 10 -0.01 -57.21 -10.98
C LYS A 10 1.28 -56.40 -10.89
N GLY A 11 1.42 -55.39 -11.75
CA GLY A 11 2.46 -54.38 -11.60
C GLY A 11 2.40 -53.80 -10.18
N LYS A 12 3.50 -53.91 -9.44
CA LYS A 12 3.66 -53.23 -8.15
C LYS A 12 3.56 -51.73 -8.43
N LYS A 13 2.42 -51.12 -8.13
CA LYS A 13 2.35 -49.66 -7.97
C LYS A 13 3.31 -49.33 -6.83
N GLY A 14 4.40 -48.64 -7.15
CA GLY A 14 5.35 -48.17 -6.16
C GLY A 14 4.62 -47.25 -5.19
N ASN A 15 4.49 -47.67 -3.94
CA ASN A 15 4.10 -46.79 -2.86
C ASN A 15 5.31 -45.90 -2.54
N GLY A 16 5.57 -44.92 -3.40
CA GLY A 16 6.53 -43.85 -3.13
C GLY A 16 5.91 -42.87 -2.14
N GLY A 17 5.90 -43.22 -0.86
CA GLY A 17 5.61 -42.29 0.22
C GLY A 17 6.83 -41.42 0.50
N PHE A 18 6.61 -40.13 0.75
CA PHE A 18 7.64 -39.21 1.23
C PHE A 18 8.26 -39.76 2.52
N SER A 19 9.59 -39.79 2.62
CA SER A 19 10.24 -40.13 3.88
C SER A 19 10.00 -39.03 4.90
N LEU A 20 9.77 -39.39 6.16
CA LEU A 20 9.65 -38.42 7.26
C LEU A 20 10.90 -37.52 7.34
N VAL A 21 12.07 -38.09 7.06
CA VAL A 21 13.34 -37.35 7.04
C VAL A 21 13.37 -36.33 5.90
N GLU A 22 12.89 -36.70 4.71
CA GLU A 22 12.82 -35.78 3.56
C GLU A 22 11.92 -34.59 3.88
N LEU A 23 10.80 -34.81 4.56
CA LEU A 23 9.91 -33.72 4.99
C LEU A 23 10.57 -32.81 6.04
N ILE A 24 11.30 -33.38 7.01
CA ILE A 24 11.99 -32.61 8.06
C ILE A 24 13.08 -31.70 7.47
N ILE A 25 13.84 -32.17 6.49
CA ILE A 25 14.87 -31.36 5.82
C ILE A 25 14.22 -30.19 5.07
N VAL A 26 13.08 -30.43 4.40
CA VAL A 26 12.36 -29.39 3.66
C VAL A 26 11.84 -28.29 4.59
N ILE A 27 11.20 -28.64 5.71
CA ILE A 27 10.73 -27.62 6.66
C ILE A 27 11.88 -26.85 7.31
N ALA A 28 13.03 -27.50 7.53
CA ALA A 28 14.21 -26.85 8.07
C ALA A 28 14.76 -25.79 7.10
N ILE A 29 14.87 -26.11 5.81
CA ILE A 29 15.31 -25.15 4.79
C ILE A 29 14.28 -24.01 4.66
N MET A 30 12.98 -24.31 4.64
CA MET A 30 11.92 -23.29 4.57
C MET A 30 11.96 -22.32 5.76
N ALA A 31 12.22 -22.82 6.98
CA ALA A 31 12.34 -21.99 8.17
C ALA A 31 13.49 -20.97 8.06
N VAL A 32 14.65 -21.40 7.55
CA VAL A 32 15.80 -20.52 7.32
C VAL A 32 15.49 -19.46 6.27
N LEU A 33 14.88 -19.85 5.15
CA LEU A 33 14.53 -18.93 4.06
C LEU A 33 13.52 -17.87 4.53
N VAL A 34 12.48 -18.26 5.26
CA VAL A 34 11.49 -17.31 5.81
C VAL A 34 12.14 -16.37 6.82
N GLY A 35 13.05 -16.88 7.66
CA GLY A 35 13.77 -16.08 8.65
C GLY A 35 14.57 -14.92 8.04
N VAL A 36 15.26 -15.17 6.92
CA VAL A 36 16.05 -14.13 6.22
C VAL A 36 15.14 -13.14 5.47
N LEU A 37 14.02 -13.60 4.90
CA LEU A 37 13.14 -12.77 4.07
C LEU A 37 12.17 -11.89 4.87
N ALA A 38 11.81 -12.28 6.09
CA ALA A 38 10.83 -11.59 6.92
C ALA A 38 11.06 -10.06 7.09
N PRO A 39 12.25 -9.57 7.52
CA PRO A 39 12.45 -8.15 7.75
C PRO A 39 12.37 -7.31 6.46
N GLN A 40 12.89 -7.87 5.36
CA GLN A 40 12.84 -7.20 4.07
C GLN A 40 11.39 -7.05 3.59
N TYR A 41 10.60 -8.11 3.69
CA TYR A 41 9.19 -8.13 3.24
C TYR A 41 8.33 -7.06 3.94
N LEU A 42 8.52 -6.85 5.24
CA LEU A 42 7.77 -5.84 6.01
C LEU A 42 7.98 -4.41 5.46
N SER A 43 9.23 -4.06 5.11
CA SER A 43 9.54 -2.76 4.51
C SER A 43 8.92 -2.59 3.12
N TYR A 44 8.91 -3.64 2.29
CA TYR A 44 8.28 -3.60 0.97
C TYR A 44 6.77 -3.39 1.05
N ILE A 45 6.09 -4.07 1.97
CA ILE A 45 4.65 -3.91 2.17
C ILE A 45 4.31 -2.48 2.57
N HIS A 46 5.10 -1.87 3.46
CA HIS A 46 4.90 -0.48 3.81
C HIS A 46 5.05 0.46 2.61
N LYS A 47 6.11 0.32 1.83
CA LYS A 47 6.32 1.11 0.60
C LYS A 47 5.19 0.93 -0.41
N ALA A 48 4.67 -0.29 -0.55
CA ALA A 48 3.53 -0.57 -1.43
C ALA A 48 2.24 0.13 -0.96
N LYS A 49 2.01 0.21 0.36
CA LYS A 49 0.88 0.96 0.92
C LYS A 49 1.01 2.46 0.65
N VAL A 50 2.20 3.04 0.89
CA VAL A 50 2.48 4.45 0.60
C VAL A 50 2.27 4.76 -0.88
N ALA A 51 2.77 3.93 -1.79
CA ALA A 51 2.58 4.12 -3.23
C ALA A 51 1.11 4.04 -3.65
N ALA A 52 0.32 3.16 -3.03
CA ALA A 52 -1.12 3.08 -3.29
C ALA A 52 -1.85 4.35 -2.81
N ASP A 53 -1.50 4.86 -1.64
CA ASP A 53 -2.05 6.10 -1.09
C ASP A 53 -1.72 7.30 -1.99
N GLN A 54 -0.47 7.41 -2.44
CA GLN A 54 -0.03 8.45 -3.38
C GLN A 54 -0.78 8.39 -4.71
N ALA A 55 -1.03 7.20 -5.25
CA ALA A 55 -1.80 7.03 -6.48
C ALA A 55 -3.27 7.49 -6.32
N ASN A 56 -3.90 7.13 -5.19
CA ASN A 56 -5.25 7.57 -4.87
C ASN A 56 -5.33 9.10 -4.71
N LEU A 57 -4.37 9.69 -4.01
CA LEU A 57 -4.31 11.14 -3.81
C LEU A 57 -4.05 11.90 -5.11
N LYS A 58 -3.24 11.36 -6.02
CA LYS A 58 -3.03 11.96 -7.34
C LYS A 58 -4.32 12.00 -8.17
N ASN A 59 -5.11 10.93 -8.13
CA ASN A 59 -6.41 10.89 -8.79
C ASN A 59 -7.37 11.91 -8.15
N TYR A 60 -7.40 11.98 -6.82
CA TYR A 60 -8.22 12.94 -6.10
C TYR A 60 -7.82 14.40 -6.40
N TYR A 61 -6.52 14.71 -6.38
CA TYR A 61 -5.99 16.02 -6.77
C TYR A 61 -6.46 16.42 -8.16
N THR A 62 -6.38 15.50 -9.12
CA THR A 62 -6.82 15.76 -10.50
C THR A 62 -8.31 16.05 -10.56
N GLU A 63 -9.14 15.31 -9.81
CA GLU A 63 -10.59 15.52 -9.74
C GLU A 63 -10.93 16.91 -9.20
N ILE A 64 -10.40 17.28 -8.02
CA ILE A 64 -10.69 18.59 -7.39
C ILE A 64 -10.11 19.75 -8.20
N GLN A 65 -8.96 19.58 -8.84
CA GLN A 65 -8.35 20.61 -9.67
C GLN A 65 -9.15 20.84 -10.95
N LEU A 66 -9.71 19.79 -11.55
CA LEU A 66 -10.59 19.90 -12.72
C LEU A 66 -11.93 20.56 -12.36
N ASP A 67 -12.48 20.24 -11.20
CA ASP A 67 -13.70 20.89 -10.68
C ASP A 67 -13.48 22.39 -10.48
N TYR A 68 -12.35 22.77 -9.86
CA TYR A 68 -11.98 24.18 -9.72
C TYR A 68 -11.71 24.86 -11.07
N ALA A 69 -11.01 24.21 -11.99
CA ALA A 69 -10.76 24.77 -13.32
C ALA A 69 -12.05 25.00 -14.12
N SER A 70 -13.10 24.22 -13.86
CA SER A 70 -14.39 24.32 -14.54
C SER A 70 -15.32 25.36 -13.91
N THR A 71 -15.33 25.45 -12.57
CA THR A 71 -16.26 26.31 -11.82
C THR A 71 -15.63 27.65 -11.41
N GLY A 72 -14.31 27.69 -11.23
CA GLY A 72 -13.57 28.81 -10.64
C GLY A 72 -13.82 29.03 -9.15
N VAL A 73 -14.49 28.10 -8.47
CA VAL A 73 -14.92 28.23 -7.06
C VAL A 73 -14.46 27.01 -6.27
N TYR A 74 -14.05 27.23 -5.02
CA TYR A 74 -13.70 26.16 -4.10
C TYR A 74 -14.94 25.38 -3.67
N ASN A 75 -14.84 24.05 -3.71
CA ASN A 75 -15.94 23.16 -3.42
C ASN A 75 -16.01 22.89 -1.91
N PRO A 76 -17.15 23.15 -1.24
CA PRO A 76 -17.28 22.98 0.21
C PRO A 76 -17.21 21.52 0.67
N GLN A 77 -17.29 20.56 -0.26
CA GLN A 77 -17.10 19.13 0.05
C GLN A 77 -15.63 18.75 0.21
N VAL A 78 -14.70 19.59 -0.27
CA VAL A 78 -13.27 19.36 -0.09
C VAL A 78 -12.89 19.78 1.33
N PRO A 79 -12.37 18.87 2.17
CA PRO A 79 -11.96 19.19 3.53
C PRO A 79 -10.66 20.00 3.49
N LEU A 80 -10.81 21.32 3.47
CA LEU A 80 -9.70 22.25 3.48
C LEU A 80 -9.15 22.42 4.90
N VAL A 81 -7.83 22.39 5.02
CA VAL A 81 -7.14 22.85 6.22
C VAL A 81 -7.11 24.36 6.15
N ASP A 82 -7.94 25.01 6.96
CA ASP A 82 -7.91 26.44 7.15
C ASP A 82 -6.82 26.82 8.17
N ASN A 83 -6.31 28.05 8.08
CA ASN A 83 -5.33 28.59 9.04
C ASN A 83 -5.91 28.79 10.46
N ILE A 84 -7.13 28.29 10.72
CA ILE A 84 -7.93 28.53 11.93
C ILE A 84 -8.04 27.24 12.77
N GLY A 85 -7.60 26.09 12.26
CA GLY A 85 -7.44 24.86 13.05
C GLY A 85 -8.73 24.08 13.26
N GLU A 86 -9.77 24.34 12.47
CA GLU A 86 -11.01 23.53 12.50
C GLU A 86 -10.99 22.40 11.45
N GLY A 87 -10.15 22.51 10.41
CA GLY A 87 -9.85 21.42 9.47
C GLY A 87 -8.78 20.46 10.01
N GLY A 88 -9.17 19.19 10.26
CA GLY A 88 -8.23 18.16 10.72
C GLY A 88 -7.06 17.97 9.75
N TYR A 89 -5.84 18.24 10.24
CA TYR A 89 -4.57 18.13 9.49
C TYR A 89 -4.17 16.67 9.17
N GLU A 90 -5.01 15.69 9.53
CA GLU A 90 -4.72 14.26 9.43
C GLU A 90 -5.88 13.49 8.78
N LEU A 91 -6.25 13.87 7.55
CA LEU A 91 -7.29 13.14 6.81
C LEU A 91 -6.77 11.77 6.39
N ARG A 92 -7.45 10.71 6.82
CA ARG A 92 -7.13 9.31 6.45
C ARG A 92 -8.11 8.71 5.46
N GLU A 93 -9.18 9.43 5.12
CA GLU A 93 -10.20 8.99 4.18
C GLU A 93 -10.38 10.06 3.11
N ILE A 94 -10.23 9.65 1.84
CA ILE A 94 -10.51 10.48 0.69
C ILE A 94 -11.97 10.34 0.34
N HIS A 95 -12.71 11.44 0.33
CA HIS A 95 -14.05 11.53 -0.22
C HIS A 95 -13.97 12.18 -1.60
N PHE A 96 -14.04 11.36 -2.64
CA PHE A 96 -14.05 11.82 -4.03
C PHE A 96 -15.35 12.60 -4.32
N LEU A 97 -15.29 13.56 -5.24
CA LEU A 97 -16.47 14.32 -5.66
C LEU A 97 -17.51 13.42 -6.35
N SER A 98 -17.05 12.33 -6.97
CA SER A 98 -17.89 11.23 -7.46
C SER A 98 -18.67 10.45 -6.37
N GLY A 99 -18.43 10.71 -5.08
CA GLY A 99 -19.07 10.03 -3.94
C GLY A 99 -18.37 8.75 -3.50
N GLN A 100 -17.32 8.32 -4.20
CA GLN A 100 -16.47 7.21 -3.76
C GLN A 100 -15.66 7.62 -2.52
N THR A 101 -15.51 6.71 -1.55
CA THR A 101 -14.62 6.93 -0.41
C THR A 101 -13.49 5.90 -0.40
N VAL A 102 -12.26 6.34 -0.18
CA VAL A 102 -11.07 5.48 -0.11
C VAL A 102 -10.30 5.78 1.17
N LYS A 103 -10.08 4.76 2.00
CA LYS A 103 -9.24 4.87 3.19
C LYS A 103 -7.77 4.68 2.83
N LEU A 104 -6.93 5.59 3.32
CA LEU A 104 -5.48 5.49 3.22
C LEU A 104 -4.94 4.36 4.10
N LYS A 105 -3.82 3.78 3.69
CA LYS A 105 -3.25 2.56 4.30
C LYS A 105 -2.01 2.80 5.15
N ALA A 106 -1.27 3.89 4.92
CA ALA A 106 0.03 4.15 5.51
C ALA A 106 0.26 5.60 5.95
N GLY A 107 -0.72 6.48 5.77
CA GLY A 107 -0.55 7.89 6.11
C GLY A 107 -1.84 8.68 6.11
N TYR A 108 -1.66 9.98 6.15
CA TYR A 108 -2.71 10.98 6.10
C TYR A 108 -2.34 12.09 5.12
N TYR A 109 -3.33 12.88 4.74
CA TYR A 109 -3.13 14.02 3.85
C TYR A 109 -3.82 15.26 4.38
N ALA A 110 -3.41 16.40 3.84
CA ALA A 110 -3.99 17.71 4.08
C ALA A 110 -4.21 18.41 2.73
N VAL A 111 -5.32 19.12 2.60
CA VAL A 111 -5.63 19.93 1.42
C VAL A 111 -5.62 21.40 1.83
N THR A 112 -5.01 22.25 1.02
CA THR A 112 -5.01 23.71 1.22
C THR A 112 -5.37 24.40 -0.08
N GLU A 113 -5.90 25.61 0.01
CA GLU A 113 -6.15 26.43 -1.18
C GLU A 113 -4.83 27.04 -1.69
N ASN A 114 -4.65 27.04 -3.01
CA ASN A 114 -3.57 27.75 -3.67
C ASN A 114 -4.01 29.17 -4.04
N THR A 115 -3.94 30.06 -3.06
CA THR A 115 -4.28 31.49 -3.23
C THR A 115 -3.13 32.33 -3.82
N ARG A 116 -1.95 31.72 -4.03
CA ARG A 116 -0.72 32.43 -4.44
C ARG A 116 -0.38 32.29 -5.94
N GLY A 117 -1.23 31.63 -6.74
CA GLY A 117 -1.01 31.34 -8.17
C GLY A 117 -2.25 31.49 -9.05
N GLN A 118 -2.50 30.53 -9.96
CA GLN A 118 -3.68 30.50 -10.85
C GLN A 118 -4.98 30.05 -10.14
N GLY A 119 -4.95 29.90 -8.82
CA GLY A 119 -6.01 29.25 -8.05
C GLY A 119 -5.91 27.73 -8.10
N GLY A 120 -6.66 27.05 -7.22
CA GLY A 120 -6.71 25.58 -7.16
C GLY A 120 -6.32 25.04 -5.79
N TYR A 121 -6.01 23.75 -5.71
CA TYR A 121 -5.71 23.09 -4.44
C TYR A 121 -4.24 22.72 -4.36
N ASN A 122 -3.69 22.63 -3.14
CA ASN A 122 -2.46 21.91 -2.87
C ASN A 122 -2.77 20.74 -1.94
N ILE A 123 -2.23 19.56 -2.23
CA ILE A 123 -2.37 18.38 -1.36
C ILE A 123 -1.00 18.00 -0.83
N CYS A 124 -0.86 17.91 0.50
CA CYS A 124 0.31 17.38 1.17
C CYS A 124 -0.01 15.99 1.74
N TYR A 125 0.83 15.01 1.45
CA TYR A 125 0.73 13.67 2.04
C TYR A 125 1.88 13.41 3.01
N TYR A 126 1.56 12.82 4.16
CA TYR A 126 2.50 12.40 5.19
C TYR A 126 2.28 10.94 5.54
N CYS A 127 3.36 10.17 5.56
CA CYS A 127 3.33 8.77 5.97
C CYS A 127 3.53 8.66 7.49
N ASP A 128 2.85 7.70 8.13
CA ASP A 128 2.88 7.50 9.58
C ASP A 128 4.30 7.21 10.12
N LEU A 129 5.13 6.51 9.34
CA LEU A 129 6.55 6.28 9.70
C LEU A 129 7.42 7.55 9.61
N CYS A 130 7.00 8.59 8.90
CA CYS A 130 7.73 9.87 8.85
C CYS A 130 7.51 10.70 10.11
N THR A 131 6.36 10.53 10.75
CA THR A 131 5.91 11.34 11.89
C THR A 131 5.96 10.60 13.22
N ALA A 132 6.42 9.34 13.19
CA ALA A 132 6.65 8.53 14.39
C ALA A 132 7.62 9.22 15.35
N ALA A 133 7.17 9.47 16.59
CA ALA A 133 7.90 10.23 17.60
C ALA A 133 9.23 9.57 18.01
N ASP A 134 9.31 8.25 17.88
CA ASP A 134 10.40 7.37 18.26
C ASP A 134 11.37 7.03 17.11
N ALA A 135 11.11 7.48 15.88
CA ALA A 135 12.02 7.24 14.76
C ALA A 135 13.28 8.11 14.86
N ASP A 136 14.44 7.51 14.59
CA ASP A 136 15.72 8.22 14.51
C ASP A 136 15.70 9.28 13.40
N GLU A 137 16.41 10.39 13.62
CA GLU A 137 16.40 11.57 12.74
C GLU A 137 16.79 11.23 11.29
N GLN A 138 17.70 10.26 11.12
CA GLN A 138 18.15 9.81 9.81
C GLN A 138 17.08 9.01 9.06
N THR A 139 16.33 8.15 9.77
CA THR A 139 15.16 7.45 9.23
C THR A 139 14.05 8.44 8.89
N LYS A 140 13.78 9.43 9.74
CA LYS A 140 12.83 10.52 9.46
C LYS A 140 13.18 11.26 8.17
N GLN A 141 14.43 11.73 8.03
CA GLN A 141 14.85 12.49 6.84
C GLN A 141 14.74 11.67 5.55
N LYS A 142 15.16 10.40 5.59
CA LYS A 142 15.06 9.48 4.45
C LYS A 142 13.60 9.22 4.04
N HIS A 143 12.72 9.17 5.01
CA HIS A 143 11.28 9.01 4.80
C HIS A 143 10.62 10.31 4.32
N LEU A 144 11.04 11.49 4.80
CA LEU A 144 10.57 12.79 4.31
C LEU A 144 10.83 12.93 2.81
N ASP A 145 12.04 12.62 2.35
CA ASP A 145 12.42 12.75 0.94
C ASP A 145 11.71 11.77 0.00
N THR A 146 11.20 10.64 0.53
CA THR A 146 10.62 9.56 -0.28
C THR A 146 9.11 9.40 -0.12
N CYS A 147 8.54 9.88 0.98
CA CYS A 147 7.15 9.63 1.34
C CYS A 147 6.33 10.92 1.42
N VAL A 148 6.93 12.10 1.55
CA VAL A 148 6.19 13.36 1.46
C VAL A 148 6.00 13.71 0.00
N ILE A 149 4.74 13.86 -0.42
CA ILE A 149 4.40 14.38 -1.74
C ILE A 149 3.51 15.59 -1.54
N THR A 150 3.91 16.68 -2.19
CA THR A 150 3.07 17.86 -2.35
C THR A 150 2.64 17.92 -3.81
N PHE A 151 1.34 17.87 -4.04
CA PHE A 151 0.74 18.19 -5.32
C PHE A 151 0.41 19.69 -5.29
N LEU A 152 0.95 20.45 -6.25
CA LEU A 152 0.82 21.90 -6.42
C LEU A 152 0.08 22.19 -7.71
#